data_AF-A0A832A5S0-F1
#
_entry.id   AF-A0A832A5S0-F1
#
_cell.length_a   1.000
_cell.length_b   1.000
_cell.length_c   1.000
_cell.angle_alpha   90.00
_cell.angle_beta   90.00
_cell.angle_gamma   90.00
#
_symmetry.space_group_name_H-M   'P 1'
#
loop_
_entity.id
_entity.type
_entity.pdbx_description
1 polymer ?
#
loop_
_entity_poly.entity_id
_entity_poly.type
_entity_poly.pdbx_seq_one_letter_code
_entity_poly.pdbx_strand_id
1 'polypeptide(L)' 'MEISKIGVVGAGQMGNGIAHVLAQAGYQVLMTDISQDSLEAAIA' A
#
# COMPACT_ATOMS: atom_id res chain seq x y z
N MET A 1 1.61 5.60 21.64
CA MET A 1 2.05 4.57 20.68
C MET A 1 2.14 5.26 19.34
N GLU A 2 3.32 5.31 18.72
CA GLU A 2 3.53 5.97 17.43
C GLU A 2 3.54 4.90 16.33
N ILE A 3 2.79 5.13 15.25
CA ILE A 3 2.77 4.22 14.10
C ILE A 3 3.94 4.59 13.20
N SER A 4 4.97 3.75 13.18
CA SER A 4 6.18 3.99 12.37
C SER A 4 6.07 3.48 10.93
N LYS A 5 5.32 2.39 10.70
CA LYS A 5 5.17 1.76 9.38
C LYS A 5 3.88 0.96 9.29
N ILE A 6 3.22 1.02 8.13
CA ILE A 6 1.96 0.31 7.86
C ILE A 6 2.15 -0.68 6.70
N GLY A 7 1.71 -1.91 6.90
CA GLY A 7 1.67 -2.94 5.85
C GLY A 7 0.27 -3.05 5.25
N VAL A 8 0.18 -2.99 3.91
CA VAL A 8 -1.05 -3.22 3.14
C VAL A 8 -0.89 -4.52 2.36
N VAL A 9 -1.77 -5.49 2.60
CA VAL A 9 -1.77 -6.79 1.92
C VAL A 9 -2.84 -6.80 0.84
N GLY A 10 -2.40 -6.97 -0.41
CA GLY A 10 -3.21 -6.85 -1.62
C GLY A 10 -2.99 -5.52 -2.33
N ALA A 11 -2.73 -5.58 -3.64
CA ALA A 11 -2.47 -4.46 -4.54
C ALA A 11 -3.65 -4.18 -5.51
N GLY A 12 -4.82 -4.74 -5.23
CA GLY A 12 -6.06 -4.42 -5.95
C GLY A 12 -6.59 -3.02 -5.62
N GLN A 13 -7.76 -2.68 -6.15
CA GLN A 13 -8.39 -1.35 -6.00
C GLN A 13 -8.44 -0.85 -4.55
N MET A 14 -8.88 -1.70 -3.61
CA MET A 14 -8.95 -1.34 -2.19
C MET A 14 -7.56 -1.13 -1.57
N GLY A 15 -6.61 -2.00 -1.88
CA GLY A 15 -5.23 -1.90 -1.37
C GLY A 15 -4.55 -0.62 -1.82
N ASN A 16 -4.69 -0.26 -3.08
CA ASN A 16 -4.21 1.02 -3.62
C ASN A 16 -4.86 2.21 -2.93
N GLY A 17 -6.18 2.21 -2.76
CA GLY A 17 -6.88 3.29 -2.07
C GLY A 17 -6.39 3.48 -0.63
N ILE A 18 -6.21 2.38 0.11
CA ILE A 18 -5.71 2.40 1.49
C ILE A 18 -4.27 2.90 1.54
N ALA A 19 -3.38 2.36 0.70
CA ALA A 19 -1.99 2.78 0.66
C ALA A 19 -1.85 4.25 0.26
N HIS A 20 -2.66 4.72 -0.67
CA HIS A 20 -2.69 6.10 -1.13
C HIS A 20 -3.06 7.08 -0.01
N VAL A 21 -4.17 6.86 0.69
CA VAL A 21 -4.61 7.77 1.78
C VAL A 21 -3.63 7.78 2.95
N LEU A 22 -3.03 6.62 3.28
CA LEU A 22 -2.03 6.52 4.34
C LEU A 22 -0.73 7.22 3.97
N ALA A 23 -0.27 7.05 2.74
CA ALA A 23 0.91 7.76 2.23
C ALA A 23 0.67 9.28 2.20
N GLN A 24 -0.52 9.73 1.78
CA GLN A 24 -0.90 11.15 1.84
C GLN A 24 -0.95 11.70 3.26
N ALA A 25 -1.35 10.89 4.23
CA ALA A 25 -1.34 11.24 5.65
C ALA A 25 0.08 11.23 6.28
N GLY A 26 1.12 10.92 5.50
CA GLY A 26 2.52 10.97 5.95
C GLY A 26 3.04 9.68 6.58
N TYR A 27 2.30 8.58 6.51
CA TYR A 27 2.77 7.29 7.01
C TYR A 27 3.70 6.61 6.01
N GLN A 28 4.70 5.89 6.53
CA GLN A 28 5.47 4.97 5.71
C GLN A 28 4.62 3.73 5.43
N VAL A 29 4.31 3.48 4.16
CA VAL A 29 3.49 2.34 3.73
C VAL A 29 4.36 1.32 2.97
N LEU A 30 4.16 0.04 3.28
CA LEU A 30 4.69 -1.09 2.53
C LEU A 30 3.51 -1.89 1.98
N MET A 31 3.46 -2.07 0.66
CA MET A 31 2.47 -2.92 0.01
C MET A 31 3.07 -4.27 -0.35
N THR A 32 2.28 -5.33 -0.16
CA THR A 32 2.63 -6.69 -0.60
C THR A 32 1.47 -7.32 -1.36
N ASP A 33 1.78 -8.11 -2.37
CA ASP A 33 0.82 -8.94 -3.09
C ASP A 33 1.50 -10.26 -3.46
N ILE A 34 0.71 -11.29 -3.76
CA ILE A 34 1.23 -12.57 -4.25
C ILE A 34 1.69 -12.46 -5.71
N SER A 35 1.16 -11.50 -6.44
CA SER A 35 1.44 -11.26 -7.86
C SER A 35 2.33 -10.04 -8.03
N GLN A 36 3.47 -10.25 -8.69
CA GLN A 36 4.36 -9.16 -9.10
C GLN A 36 3.65 -8.20 -10.06
N ASP A 37 2.85 -8.74 -10.99
CA ASP A 37 2.08 -7.93 -11.95
C ASP A 37 1.08 -7.01 -11.25
N SER A 38 0.46 -7.47 -10.16
CA SER A 38 -0.46 -6.64 -9.37
C SER A 38 0.27 -5.48 -8.68
N LEU A 39 1.49 -5.72 -8.19
CA LEU A 39 2.34 -4.68 -7.59
C LEU A 39 2.79 -3.66 -8.64
N GLU A 40 3.15 -4.11 -9.85
CA GLU A 40 3.54 -3.21 -10.94
C GLU A 40 2.36 -2.36 -11.41
N ALA A 41 1.18 -2.96 -11.55
CA ALA A 41 -0.05 -2.24 -11.90
C ALA A 41 -0.48 -1.22 -10.84
N ALA A 42 -0.08 -1.40 -9.57
CA ALA A 42 -0.35 -0.48 -8.48
C ALA A 42 0.55 0.78 -8.47
N ILE A 43 1.68 0.75 -9.18
CA ILE A 43 2.67 1.84 -9.23
C ILE A 43 2.49 2.71 -10.48
N ALA A 44 1.88 2.15 -11.55
CA ALA A 44 1.59 2.84 -12.81
C ALA A 44 0.52 3.93 -12.68
#